data_AF-A0A7Y9SM64-F1
#
_entry.id   AF-A0A7Y9SM64-F1
#
_cell.length_a   1.000
_cell.length_b   1.000
_cell.length_c   1.000
_cell.angle_alpha   90.00
_cell.angle_beta   90.00
_cell.angle_gamma   90.00
#
_symmetry.space_group_name_H-M   'P 1'
#
loop_
_entity.id
_entity.type
_entity.pdbx_description
1 polymer ?
#
loop_
_entity_poly.entity_id
_entity_poly.type
_entity_poly.pdbx_seq_one_letter_code
_entity_poly.pdbx_strand_id
1 'polypeptide(L)'
;MSKEEAESVALQNCKSSGAKNCKVEFVYKNQCVALVYPVDQVNGMISTASTVEGASQRAMEKCRIETGGKECKVAVLECSNPVFKSY
;
A
#
# COMPACT_ATOMS: atom_id res chain seq x y z
N MET A 1 -15.26 6.90 -1.75
CA MET A 1 -13.97 7.19 -2.38
C MET A 1 -13.95 6.57 -3.77
N SER A 2 -13.98 7.40 -4.80
CA SER A 2 -13.74 7.03 -6.19
C SER A 2 -12.25 6.76 -6.43
N LYS A 3 -11.92 6.24 -7.62
CA LYS A 3 -10.53 6.05 -8.03
C LYS A 3 -9.78 7.39 -8.06
N GLU A 4 -10.36 8.42 -8.67
CA GLU A 4 -9.77 9.74 -8.82
C GLU A 4 -9.54 10.43 -7.47
N GLU A 5 -10.48 10.28 -6.53
CA GLU A 5 -10.33 10.79 -5.16
C GLU A 5 -9.15 10.11 -4.45
N ALA A 6 -9.04 8.79 -4.54
CA ALA A 6 -7.95 8.03 -3.93
C ALA A 6 -6.58 8.41 -4.51
N GLU A 7 -6.48 8.56 -5.84
CA GLU A 7 -5.27 8.99 -6.53
C GLU A 7 -4.87 10.41 -6.12
N SER A 8 -5.84 11.33 -6.03
CA SER A 8 -5.62 12.70 -5.59
C SER A 8 -5.07 12.76 -4.17
N VAL A 9 -5.68 12.04 -3.22
CA VAL A 9 -5.22 11.97 -1.82
C VAL A 9 -3.81 11.37 -1.74
N ALA A 10 -3.53 10.29 -2.47
CA ALA A 10 -2.20 9.68 -2.49
C ALA A 10 -1.13 10.63 -3.03
N LEU A 11 -1.42 11.34 -4.13
CA LEU A 11 -0.52 12.33 -4.71
C LEU A 11 -0.32 13.53 -3.80
N GLN A 12 -1.37 14.00 -3.11
CA GLN A 12 -1.27 15.09 -2.13
C GLN A 12 -0.39 14.68 -0.95
N ASN A 13 -0.59 13.49 -0.38
CA ASN A 13 0.24 12.99 0.73
C ASN A 13 1.71 12.89 0.32
N CYS A 14 1.99 12.40 -0.89
CA CYS A 14 3.35 12.35 -1.42
C CYS A 14 3.95 13.75 -1.61
N LYS A 15 3.20 14.71 -2.16
CA LYS A 15 3.71 16.09 -2.34
C LYS A 15 3.97 16.77 -1.00
N SER A 16 3.09 16.55 -0.02
CA SER A 16 3.21 17.09 1.34
C SER A 16 4.42 16.56 2.10
N SER A 17 4.98 15.39 1.72
CA SER A 17 6.23 14.89 2.30
C SER A 17 7.48 15.58 1.74
N GLY A 18 7.34 16.47 0.75
CA GLY A 18 8.45 17.16 0.08
C GLY A 18 9.05 16.41 -1.11
N ALA A 19 8.44 15.29 -1.54
CA ALA A 19 8.88 14.54 -2.71
C ALA A 19 8.56 15.29 -4.01
N LYS A 20 9.52 15.31 -4.95
CA LYS A 20 9.39 16.03 -6.23
C LYS A 20 8.73 15.22 -7.35
N ASN A 21 8.88 13.90 -7.34
CA ASN A 21 8.43 13.00 -8.41
C ASN A 21 7.35 12.04 -7.91
N CYS A 22 6.20 12.60 -7.50
CA CYS A 22 5.06 11.82 -7.04
C CYS A 22 4.29 11.21 -8.20
N LYS A 23 4.12 9.90 -8.18
CA LYS A 23 3.32 9.13 -9.14
C LYS A 23 2.49 8.09 -8.41
N VAL A 24 1.34 7.73 -8.99
CA VAL A 24 0.50 6.66 -8.49
C VAL A 24 1.11 5.34 -8.94
N GLU A 25 1.60 4.54 -7.98
CA GLU A 25 2.19 3.22 -8.26
C GLU A 25 1.15 2.10 -8.26
N PHE A 26 0.10 2.25 -7.46
CA PHE A 26 -0.86 1.18 -7.22
C PHE A 26 -2.24 1.71 -6.87
N VAL A 27 -3.28 1.08 -7.42
CA VAL A 27 -4.69 1.40 -7.16
C VAL A 27 -5.43 0.09 -6.84
N TYR A 28 -6.30 0.12 -5.84
CA TYR A 28 -7.01 -1.06 -5.38
C TYR A 28 -8.48 -0.76 -5.06
N LYS A 29 -9.34 -1.76 -5.26
CA LYS A 29 -10.77 -1.70 -4.98
C LYS A 29 -11.27 -3.09 -4.55
N ASN A 30 -12.21 -3.12 -3.61
CA ASN A 30 -12.79 -4.34 -3.03
C ASN A 30 -11.72 -5.29 -2.44
N GLN A 31 -10.61 -4.73 -1.97
CA GLN A 31 -9.51 -5.48 -1.38
C GLN A 31 -8.76 -4.61 -0.35
N CYS A 32 -7.97 -5.27 0.48
CA CYS A 32 -7.04 -4.64 1.41
C CYS A 32 -5.63 -4.62 0.82
N VAL A 33 -4.85 -3.62 1.18
CA VAL A 33 -3.48 -3.41 0.73
C VAL A 33 -2.54 -3.29 1.93
N ALA A 34 -1.32 -3.79 1.77
CA ALA A 34 -0.22 -3.55 2.68
C ALA A 34 1.01 -3.09 1.90
N LEU A 35 1.67 -2.03 2.38
CA LEU A 35 2.99 -1.58 1.94
C LEU A 35 3.99 -1.80 3.07
N VAL A 36 5.05 -2.52 2.79
CA VAL A 36 6.10 -2.87 3.75
C VAL A 36 7.45 -2.40 3.25
N TYR A 37 8.25 -1.77 4.10
CA TYR A 37 9.62 -1.37 3.78
C TYR A 37 10.65 -2.19 4.56
N PRO A 38 11.77 -2.56 3.94
CA PRO A 38 12.96 -2.98 4.67
C PRO A 38 13.51 -1.81 5.48
N VAL A 39 14.00 -2.04 6.69
CA VAL A 39 14.55 -0.96 7.54
C VAL A 39 15.72 -0.21 6.86
N ASP A 40 16.50 -0.91 6.02
CA ASP A 40 17.71 -0.36 5.38
C ASP A 40 17.56 -0.11 3.86
N GLN A 41 16.35 -0.14 3.30
CA GLN A 41 16.16 0.07 1.86
C GLN A 41 14.97 0.97 1.54
N VAL A 42 15.07 1.62 0.38
CA VAL A 42 14.05 2.58 -0.10
C VAL A 42 12.94 1.91 -0.89
N ASN A 43 13.12 0.66 -1.34
CA ASN A 43 12.12 -0.06 -2.11
C ASN A 43 11.15 -0.78 -1.17
N GLY A 44 9.86 -0.43 -1.28
CA GLY A 44 8.79 -1.05 -0.53
C GLY A 44 8.06 -2.12 -1.34
N MET A 45 7.42 -3.05 -0.64
CA MET A 45 6.74 -4.21 -1.19
C MET A 45 5.24 -4.04 -0.96
N ILE A 46 4.48 -4.04 -2.06
CA ILE A 46 3.02 -3.91 -2.04
C ILE A 46 2.40 -5.29 -2.25
N SER A 47 1.42 -5.63 -1.42
CA SER A 47 0.56 -6.79 -1.64
C SER A 47 -0.89 -6.48 -1.30
N THR A 48 -1.81 -7.22 -1.93
CA THR A 48 -3.23 -7.18 -1.61
C THR A 48 -3.78 -8.53 -1.20
N ALA A 49 -4.87 -8.48 -0.44
CA ALA A 49 -5.69 -9.64 -0.10
C ALA A 49 -7.12 -9.20 0.25
N SER A 50 -7.99 -10.17 0.54
CA SER A 50 -9.35 -9.91 1.03
C SER A 50 -9.39 -9.35 2.45
N THR A 51 -8.33 -9.52 3.24
CA THR A 51 -8.21 -9.03 4.62
C THR A 51 -6.89 -8.29 4.83
N VAL A 52 -6.82 -7.43 5.84
CA VAL A 52 -5.57 -6.73 6.22
C VAL A 52 -4.49 -7.72 6.64
N GLU A 53 -4.85 -8.78 7.35
CA GLU A 53 -3.90 -9.83 7.79
C GLU A 53 -3.29 -10.53 6.59
N GLY A 54 -4.12 -10.91 5.60
CA GLY A 54 -3.63 -11.56 4.39
C GLY A 54 -2.74 -10.64 3.55
N ALA A 55 -3.09 -9.35 3.45
CA ALA A 55 -2.29 -8.37 2.71
C ALA A 55 -0.94 -8.15 3.40
N SER A 56 -0.96 -7.98 4.72
CA SER A 56 0.24 -7.79 5.56
C SER A 56 1.16 -9.00 5.53
N GLN A 57 0.63 -10.22 5.72
CA GLN A 57 1.43 -11.45 5.66
C GLN A 57 2.13 -11.60 4.30
N ARG A 58 1.40 -11.39 3.19
CA ARG A 58 1.98 -11.47 1.84
C ARG A 58 3.05 -10.39 1.60
N ALA A 59 2.83 -9.16 2.06
CA ALA A 59 3.80 -8.09 1.91
C ALA A 59 5.06 -8.33 2.75
N MET A 60 4.91 -8.79 3.98
CA MET A 60 6.01 -9.15 4.88
C MET A 60 6.82 -10.33 4.35
N GLU A 61 6.16 -11.36 3.84
CA GLU A 61 6.84 -12.51 3.23
C GLU A 61 7.66 -12.09 2.01
N LYS A 62 7.07 -11.31 1.08
CA LYS A 62 7.82 -10.74 -0.05
C LYS A 62 9.00 -9.91 0.40
N CYS A 63 8.81 -9.01 1.37
CA CYS A 63 9.88 -8.17 1.89
C CYS A 63 11.03 -9.01 2.47
N ARG A 64 10.73 -10.06 3.24
CA ARG A 64 11.76 -10.97 3.78
C ARG A 64 12.50 -11.71 2.68
N ILE A 65 11.80 -12.21 1.65
CA ILE A 65 12.44 -12.91 0.53
C ILE A 65 13.40 -11.98 -0.22
N GLU A 66 12.94 -10.80 -0.60
CA GLU A 66 13.72 -9.83 -1.39
C GLU A 66 14.93 -9.25 -0.63
N THR A 67 14.83 -9.17 0.70
CA THR A 67 15.88 -8.59 1.54
C THR A 67 16.84 -9.61 2.13
N GLY A 68 16.63 -10.91 1.89
CA GLY A 68 17.41 -11.97 2.53
C GLY A 68 17.14 -12.12 4.03
N GLY A 69 15.91 -11.87 4.46
CA GLY A 69 15.44 -12.06 5.84
C GLY A 69 15.65 -10.86 6.77
N LYS A 70 15.91 -9.66 6.24
CA LYS A 70 16.07 -8.45 7.06
C LYS A 70 14.75 -8.03 7.71
N GLU A 71 14.86 -7.14 8.70
CA GLU A 71 13.70 -6.54 9.35
C GLU A 71 12.89 -5.71 8.34
N CYS A 72 11.59 -5.93 8.35
CA CYS A 72 10.61 -5.30 7.49
C CYS A 72 9.52 -4.66 8.35
N LYS A 73 9.08 -3.45 8.00
CA LYS A 73 8.08 -2.68 8.74
C LYS A 73 6.92 -2.30 7.84
N VAL A 74 5.70 -2.41 8.37
CA VAL A 74 4.48 -1.98 7.69
C VAL A 74 4.41 -0.47 7.72
N ALA A 75 4.26 0.14 6.54
CA ALA A 75 4.08 1.59 6.37
C ALA A 75 2.62 1.95 6.02
N VAL A 76 1.93 1.11 5.26
CA VAL A 76 0.50 1.28 4.94
C VAL A 76 -0.21 -0.05 5.16
N LEU A 77 -1.37 -0.01 5.81
CA LEU A 77 -2.25 -1.15 5.98
C LEU A 77 -3.70 -0.68 6.06
N GLU A 78 -4.47 -0.91 5.00
CA GLU A 78 -5.83 -0.39 4.88
C GLU A 78 -6.67 -1.20 3.89
N CYS A 79 -7.98 -1.02 3.92
CA CYS A 79 -8.92 -1.60 2.97
C CYS A 79 -9.68 -0.53 2.23
N SER A 80 -10.03 -0.80 0.97
CA SER A 80 -10.91 0.09 0.24
C SER A 80 -12.30 0.05 0.89
N ASN A 81 -12.91 1.21 1.11
CA ASN A 81 -14.27 1.28 1.63
C ASN A 81 -15.26 0.55 0.69
N PRO A 82 -16.24 -0.19 1.24
CA PRO A 82 -17.29 -0.80 0.43
C PRO A 82 -18.05 0.28 -0.33
N VAL A 83 -18.28 0.06 -1.62
CA VAL A 83 -19.12 0.93 -2.45
C VAL A 83 -20.55 0.40 -2.39
N PHE A 84 -21.41 1.02 -1.59
CA PHE A 84 -22.83 0.73 -1.62
C PHE A 84 -23.43 1.23 -2.95
N LYS A 85 -24.12 0.34 -3.67
CA LYS A 85 -24.96 0.71 -4.82
C LYS A 85 -26.41 0.38 -4.46
N SER A 86 -27.24 1.40 -4.28
CA SER A 86 -28.70 1.22 -4.24
C SER A 86 -29.20 0.93 -5.65
N TYR A 87 -30.06 -0.08 -5.78
CA TYR A 87 -30.79 -0.44 -7.00
C TYR A 87 -32.24 0.02 -6.90
#